data_AF-A0A8B0SWM7-F1
#
_entry.id   AF-A0A8B0SWM7-F1
#
_cell.length_a   1.000
_cell.length_b   1.000
_cell.length_c   1.000
_cell.angle_alpha   90.00
_cell.angle_beta   90.00
_cell.angle_gamma   90.00
#
_symmetry.space_group_name_H-M   'P 1'
#
loop_
_entity.id
_entity.type
_entity.pdbx_description
1 polymer ?
#
loop_
_entity_poly.entity_id
_entity_poly.type
_entity_poly.pdbx_seq_one_letter_code
_entity_poly.pdbx_strand_id
1 'polypeptide(L)'
;MRIDRLTADVPDGAEALILDLYRRMPSVRITDMLLEVDAALGFTDAFTHLRTGAPCRDRIGLLNVLLAEGLNLGLRKMAEATNTHDYWQLSRLARWHVESEAMNRALAIVVAAQGKLPMSRVWGMGTSASSDGQFFSRQRGMAKP
;
A
#
# COMPACT_ATOMS: atom_id res chain seq x y z
N MET A 1 11.27 -4.04 26.35
CA MET A 1 10.37 -2.88 26.41
C MET A 1 8.94 -3.40 26.25
N ARG A 2 8.12 -3.33 27.31
CA ARG A 2 6.72 -3.77 27.29
C ARG A 2 5.89 -2.52 27.00
N ILE A 3 5.26 -2.46 25.83
CA ILE A 3 4.36 -1.36 25.49
C ILE A 3 2.98 -1.79 25.96
N ASP A 4 2.44 -1.10 26.96
CA ASP A 4 1.09 -1.36 27.44
C ASP A 4 0.06 -0.85 26.41
N ARG A 5 -1.03 -1.60 26.26
CA ARG A 5 -2.09 -1.28 25.31
C ARG A 5 -2.80 -0.01 25.77
N LEU A 6 -2.79 1.03 24.93
CA LEU A 6 -3.57 2.24 25.18
C LEU A 6 -5.06 1.90 25.16
N THR A 7 -5.78 2.33 26.19
CA THR A 7 -7.25 2.28 26.22
C THR A 7 -7.79 3.29 25.21
N ALA A 8 -8.75 2.88 24.39
CA ALA A 8 -9.34 3.77 23.41
C ALA A 8 -10.19 4.84 24.13
N ASP A 9 -9.84 6.11 23.92
CA ASP A 9 -10.59 7.28 24.41
C ASP A 9 -11.42 7.83 23.26
N VAL A 10 -12.57 7.21 23.01
CA VAL A 10 -13.46 7.53 21.88
C VAL A 10 -14.57 8.45 22.39
N PRO A 11 -14.70 9.69 21.87
CA PRO A 11 -15.77 10.60 22.28
C PRO A 11 -17.17 10.06 21.98
N ASP A 12 -18.13 10.40 22.83
CA ASP A 12 -19.54 10.11 22.60
C ASP A 12 -20.00 10.68 21.26
N GLY A 13 -20.65 9.85 20.44
CA GLY A 13 -21.14 10.23 19.10
C GLY A 13 -20.13 10.07 17.95
N ALA A 14 -18.89 9.63 18.22
CA ALA A 14 -17.90 9.35 17.17
C ALA A 14 -18.40 8.31 16.16
N GLU A 15 -19.11 7.28 16.60
CA GLU A 15 -19.67 6.24 15.73
C GLU A 15 -20.68 6.81 14.70
N ALA A 16 -21.54 7.73 15.14
CA ALA A 16 -22.52 8.36 14.26
C ALA A 16 -21.85 9.22 13.19
N LEU A 17 -20.78 9.94 13.56
CA LEU A 17 -19.97 10.73 12.63
C LEU A 17 -19.21 9.84 11.64
N ILE A 18 -18.62 8.74 12.11
CA ILE A 18 -17.94 7.75 11.24
C ILE A 18 -18.94 7.22 10.19
N LEU A 19 -20.15 6.86 10.60
CA LEU A 19 -21.17 6.35 9.70
C LEU A 19 -21.68 7.41 8.70
N ASP A 20 -21.76 8.68 9.10
CA ASP A 20 -22.05 9.79 8.18
C ASP A 20 -20.93 9.95 7.13
N LEU A 21 -19.67 9.94 7.58
CA LEU A 21 -18.50 10.05 6.69
C LEU A 21 -18.45 8.89 5.67
N TYR A 22 -18.65 7.65 6.11
CA TYR A 22 -18.70 6.49 5.21
C TYR A 22 -19.78 6.62 4.13
N ARG A 23 -20.96 7.16 4.49
CA ARG A 23 -22.05 7.38 3.53
C ARG A 23 -21.76 8.47 2.49
N ARG A 24 -20.89 9.42 2.83
CA ARG A 24 -20.49 10.53 1.96
C ARG A 24 -19.28 10.22 1.09
N MET A 25 -18.52 9.18 1.41
CA MET A 25 -17.37 8.78 0.60
C MET A 25 -17.84 8.18 -0.73
N PRO A 26 -17.31 8.67 -1.87
CA PRO A 26 -17.62 8.08 -3.16
C PRO A 26 -17.06 6.66 -3.26
N SER A 27 -17.80 5.77 -3.93
CA SER A 27 -17.24 4.48 -4.34
C SER A 27 -16.34 4.71 -5.56
N VAL A 28 -15.04 4.50 -5.39
CA VAL A 28 -14.05 4.58 -6.47
C VAL A 28 -13.35 3.24 -6.63
N ARG A 29 -13.05 2.86 -7.87
CA ARG A 29 -12.21 1.67 -8.10
C ARG A 29 -10.80 1.97 -7.64
N ILE A 30 -10.19 1.07 -6.87
CA ILE A 30 -8.85 1.25 -6.33
C ILE A 30 -7.80 1.51 -7.42
N THR A 31 -7.98 0.93 -8.62
CA THR A 31 -7.11 1.16 -9.78
C THR A 31 -7.19 2.59 -10.31
N ASP A 32 -8.39 3.19 -10.31
CA ASP A 32 -8.59 4.57 -10.75
C ASP A 32 -7.98 5.54 -9.75
N MET A 33 -8.16 5.27 -8.45
CA MET A 33 -7.52 6.03 -7.38
C MET A 33 -5.99 5.96 -7.49
N LEU A 34 -5.41 4.79 -7.78
CA LEU A 34 -3.96 4.67 -7.96
C LEU A 34 -3.45 5.40 -9.20
N LEU A 35 -4.21 5.39 -10.30
CA LEU A 35 -3.87 6.17 -11.50
C LEU A 35 -3.88 7.67 -11.22
N GLU A 36 -4.85 8.16 -10.45
CA GLU A 36 -4.92 9.56 -10.04
C GLU A 36 -3.74 9.95 -9.14
N VAL A 37 -3.41 9.10 -8.15
CA VAL A 37 -2.25 9.30 -7.28
C VAL A 37 -0.95 9.25 -8.08
N ASP A 38 -0.81 8.33 -9.04
CA ASP A 38 0.35 8.29 -9.93
C ASP A 38 0.46 9.55 -10.79
N ALA A 39 -0.66 10.03 -11.36
CA ALA A 39 -0.67 11.26 -12.13
C ALA A 39 -0.24 12.48 -11.29
N ALA A 40 -0.59 12.50 -10.01
CA ALA A 40 -0.23 13.57 -9.09
C ALA A 40 1.21 13.49 -8.59
N LEU A 41 1.74 12.29 -8.37
CA LEU A 41 3.01 12.09 -7.65
C LEU A 41 4.15 11.53 -8.51
N GLY A 42 3.84 10.88 -9.63
CA GLY A 42 4.82 10.20 -10.49
C GLY A 42 5.54 9.04 -9.81
N PHE A 43 4.92 8.40 -8.81
CA PHE A 43 5.61 7.35 -8.05
C PHE A 43 5.96 6.12 -8.91
N THR A 44 5.23 5.89 -10.01
CA THR A 44 5.54 4.78 -10.92
C THR A 44 6.86 4.97 -11.68
N ASP A 45 7.39 6.20 -11.75
CA ASP A 45 8.69 6.48 -12.39
C ASP A 45 9.86 5.80 -11.66
N ALA A 46 9.67 5.39 -10.40
CA ALA A 46 10.65 4.61 -9.64
C ALA A 46 10.87 3.19 -10.21
N PHE A 47 9.93 2.67 -11.01
CA PHE A 47 9.93 1.29 -11.51
C PHE A 47 10.45 1.23 -12.96
N THR A 48 11.76 1.33 -13.07
CA THR A 48 12.48 1.22 -14.34
C THR A 48 12.89 -0.20 -14.66
N HIS A 49 12.99 -0.54 -15.94
CA HIS A 49 13.44 -1.85 -16.40
C HIS A 49 14.85 -2.17 -15.87
N LEU A 50 15.00 -3.28 -15.16
CA LEU A 50 16.18 -3.69 -14.40
C LEU A 50 17.50 -3.58 -15.17
N ARG A 51 17.50 -3.96 -16.45
CA ARG A 51 18.71 -3.96 -17.29
C ARG A 51 19.01 -2.64 -17.99
N THR A 52 17.97 -1.87 -18.36
CA THR A 52 18.12 -0.75 -19.31
C THR A 52 17.84 0.60 -18.66
N GLY A 53 17.24 0.62 -17.46
CA GLY A 53 16.77 1.84 -16.81
C GLY A 53 15.58 2.50 -17.51
N ALA A 54 15.03 1.88 -18.57
CA ALA A 54 13.91 2.46 -19.30
C ALA A 54 12.64 2.47 -18.42
N PRO A 55 11.77 3.49 -18.52
CA PRO A 55 10.53 3.52 -17.76
C PRO A 55 9.58 2.39 -18.18
N CYS A 56 8.79 1.88 -17.23
CA CYS A 56 7.71 0.95 -17.55
C CYS A 56 6.64 1.64 -18.40
N ARG A 57 6.42 1.16 -19.63
CA ARG A 57 5.40 1.72 -20.53
C ARG A 57 3.99 1.28 -20.14
N ASP A 58 3.87 0.10 -19.54
CA ASP A 58 2.60 -0.49 -19.13
C ASP A 58 2.28 -0.12 -17.68
N ARG A 59 1.69 1.07 -17.51
CA ARG A 59 1.34 1.60 -16.19
C ARG A 59 0.23 0.79 -15.51
N ILE A 60 -0.78 0.35 -16.26
CA ILE A 60 -1.91 -0.40 -15.70
C ILE A 60 -1.41 -1.77 -15.17
N GLY A 61 -0.61 -2.47 -15.97
CA GLY A 61 0.00 -3.73 -15.54
C GLY A 61 0.89 -3.55 -14.32
N LEU A 62 1.70 -2.48 -14.28
CA LEU A 62 2.53 -2.15 -13.12
C LEU A 62 1.68 -1.91 -11.87
N LEU A 63 0.63 -1.09 -11.95
CA LEU A 63 -0.26 -0.83 -10.81
C LEU A 63 -0.97 -2.10 -10.32
N ASN A 64 -1.36 -3.01 -11.21
CA ASN A 64 -1.90 -4.32 -10.83
C ASN A 64 -0.88 -5.16 -10.06
N VAL A 65 0.40 -5.14 -10.46
CA VAL A 65 1.47 -5.83 -9.71
C VAL A 65 1.63 -5.22 -8.32
N LEU A 66 1.69 -3.89 -8.22
CA LEU A 66 1.85 -3.20 -6.94
C LEU A 66 0.65 -3.44 -6.01
N LEU A 67 -0.57 -3.45 -6.54
CA LEU A 67 -1.77 -3.84 -5.80
C LEU A 67 -1.68 -5.28 -5.29
N ALA A 68 -1.18 -6.21 -6.10
CA ALA A 68 -1.09 -7.61 -5.72
C ALA A 68 -0.11 -7.82 -4.56
N GLU A 69 1.00 -7.10 -4.57
CA GLU A 69 1.98 -7.08 -3.48
C GLU A 69 1.43 -6.36 -2.25
N GLY A 70 0.90 -5.15 -2.40
CA GLY A 70 0.38 -4.34 -1.30
C GLY A 70 -0.81 -4.97 -0.57
N LEU A 71 -1.65 -5.74 -1.28
CA LEU A 71 -2.79 -6.46 -0.71
C LEU A 71 -2.44 -7.89 -0.26
N ASN A 72 -1.20 -8.34 -0.42
CA ASN A 72 -0.78 -9.73 -0.20
C ASN A 72 -1.66 -10.76 -0.95
N LEU A 73 -2.18 -10.37 -2.12
CA LEU A 73 -3.10 -11.18 -2.91
C LEU A 73 -2.35 -12.18 -3.81
N GLY A 74 -1.18 -11.78 -4.30
CA GLY A 74 -0.38 -12.52 -5.27
C GLY A 74 -0.87 -12.38 -6.72
N LEU A 75 0.04 -12.55 -7.67
CA LEU A 75 -0.20 -12.23 -9.09
C LEU A 75 -1.28 -13.09 -9.76
N ARG A 76 -1.43 -14.35 -9.35
CA ARG A 76 -2.43 -15.26 -9.96
C ARG A 76 -3.85 -14.81 -9.64
N LYS A 77 -4.14 -14.55 -8.37
CA LYS A 77 -5.44 -14.01 -7.94
C LYS A 77 -5.68 -12.60 -8.48
N MET A 78 -4.63 -11.79 -8.60
CA MET A 78 -4.75 -10.49 -9.25
C MET A 78 -5.15 -10.61 -10.73
N ALA A 79 -4.56 -11.55 -11.46
CA ALA A 79 -4.92 -11.83 -12.86
C ALA A 79 -6.39 -12.29 -13.00
N GLU A 80 -6.93 -13.01 -12.01
CA GLU A 80 -8.35 -13.40 -11.98
C GLU A 80 -9.28 -12.22 -11.64
N ALA A 81 -8.79 -11.25 -10.86
CA ALA A 81 -9.56 -10.07 -10.44
C ALA A 81 -9.52 -8.90 -11.43
N THR A 82 -8.58 -8.93 -12.40
CA THR A 82 -8.42 -7.88 -13.41
C THR A 82 -8.83 -8.39 -14.79
N ASN A 83 -9.42 -7.51 -15.60
CA ASN A 83 -9.78 -7.83 -16.98
C ASN A 83 -8.74 -7.36 -18.01
N THR A 84 -7.57 -6.90 -17.52
CA THR A 84 -6.57 -6.23 -18.36
C THR A 84 -5.34 -7.08 -18.67
N HIS A 85 -4.97 -8.00 -17.77
CA HIS A 85 -3.69 -8.70 -17.82
C HIS A 85 -3.82 -10.13 -17.30
N ASP A 86 -3.17 -11.06 -17.99
CA ASP A 86 -2.99 -12.42 -17.51
C ASP A 86 -1.81 -12.53 -16.51
N TYR A 87 -1.71 -13.69 -15.87
CA TYR A 87 -0.64 -13.98 -14.92
C TYR A 87 0.77 -13.80 -15.51
N TRP A 88 0.99 -14.20 -16.76
CA TRP A 88 2.32 -14.17 -17.38
C TRP A 88 2.77 -12.74 -17.70
N GLN A 89 1.84 -11.88 -18.12
CA GLN A 89 2.07 -10.46 -18.31
C GLN A 89 2.44 -9.79 -16.98
N LEU A 90 1.66 -10.02 -15.92
CA LEU A 90 1.96 -9.48 -14.60
C LEU A 90 3.28 -10.00 -14.02
N SER A 91 3.54 -11.31 -14.16
CA SER A 91 4.80 -11.93 -13.71
C SER A 91 6.02 -11.36 -14.43
N ARG A 92 5.90 -11.09 -15.74
CA ARG A 92 6.95 -10.43 -16.51
C ARG A 92 7.19 -9.00 -16.03
N LEU A 93 6.14 -8.23 -15.78
CA LEU A 93 6.27 -6.85 -15.30
C LEU A 93 6.94 -6.81 -13.92
N ALA A 94 6.46 -7.63 -12.99
CA ALA A 94 7.05 -7.77 -11.65
C ALA A 94 8.55 -8.07 -11.74
N ARG A 95 8.92 -9.11 -12.50
CA ARG A 95 10.31 -9.55 -12.63
C ARG A 95 11.27 -8.51 -13.22
N TRP A 96 10.79 -7.64 -14.10
CA TRP A 96 11.65 -6.70 -14.81
C TRP A 96 11.65 -5.29 -14.25
N HIS A 97 10.64 -4.90 -13.45
CA HIS A 97 10.48 -3.51 -13.00
C HIS A 97 10.32 -3.38 -11.48
N VAL A 98 9.90 -4.43 -10.78
CA VAL A 98 9.62 -4.38 -9.34
C VAL A 98 10.75 -5.03 -8.56
N GLU A 99 11.48 -4.20 -7.84
CA GLU A 99 12.60 -4.56 -6.98
C GLU A 99 12.46 -3.78 -5.66
N SER A 100 13.06 -4.28 -4.58
CA SER A 100 12.92 -3.66 -3.25
C SER A 100 13.32 -2.18 -3.23
N GLU A 101 14.38 -1.81 -3.98
CA GLU A 101 14.82 -0.41 -4.06
C GLU A 101 13.81 0.48 -4.80
N ALA A 102 13.19 -0.02 -5.87
CA ALA A 102 12.13 0.71 -6.56
C ALA A 102 10.92 0.91 -5.65
N MET A 103 10.55 -0.12 -4.88
CA MET A 103 9.46 -0.04 -3.89
C MET A 103 9.76 0.99 -2.80
N ASN A 104 10.98 1.00 -2.25
CA ASN A 104 11.39 1.96 -1.23
C ASN A 104 11.31 3.41 -1.74
N ARG A 105 11.78 3.66 -2.98
CA ARG A 105 11.70 4.99 -3.60
C ARG A 105 10.25 5.41 -3.83
N ALA A 106 9.41 4.53 -4.37
CA ALA A 106 7.99 4.80 -4.58
C ALA A 106 7.27 5.09 -3.25
N LEU A 107 7.54 4.29 -2.22
CA LEU A 107 6.99 4.50 -0.87
C LEU A 107 7.42 5.85 -0.30
N ALA A 108 8.70 6.22 -0.43
CA ALA A 108 9.19 7.51 0.05
C ALA A 108 8.47 8.69 -0.63
N ILE A 109 8.20 8.60 -1.94
CA ILE A 109 7.44 9.61 -2.69
C ILE A 109 6.02 9.75 -2.10
N VAL A 110 5.32 8.63 -1.92
CA VAL A 110 3.95 8.63 -1.40
C VAL A 110 3.89 9.14 0.04
N VAL A 111 4.80 8.68 0.91
CA VAL A 111 4.89 9.12 2.32
C VAL A 111 5.21 10.62 2.41
N ALA A 112 6.13 11.12 1.59
CA ALA A 112 6.46 12.54 1.56
C ALA A 112 5.27 13.40 1.09
N ALA A 113 4.46 12.90 0.15
CA ALA A 113 3.25 13.57 -0.28
C ALA A 113 2.16 13.55 0.81
N GLN A 114 1.93 12.40 1.44
CA GLN A 114 0.99 12.25 2.55
C GLN A 114 1.35 13.19 3.70
N GLY A 115 2.64 13.31 4.03
CA GLY A 115 3.13 14.20 5.08
C GLY A 115 2.79 15.68 4.85
N LYS A 116 2.56 16.11 3.61
CA LYS A 116 2.19 17.49 3.26
C LYS A 116 0.69 17.77 3.35
N LEU A 117 -0.16 16.75 3.50
CA LEU A 117 -1.61 16.95 3.57
C LEU A 117 -2.00 17.65 4.88
N PRO A 118 -2.98 18.57 4.90
CA PRO A 118 -3.39 19.27 6.12
C PRO A 118 -3.75 18.34 7.28
N MET A 119 -4.33 17.18 6.96
CA MET A 119 -4.76 16.18 7.95
C MET A 119 -3.57 15.44 8.61
N SER A 120 -2.39 15.40 7.98
CA SER A 120 -1.20 14.77 8.58
C SER A 120 -0.80 15.46 9.90
N ARG A 121 -1.04 16.77 10.00
CA ARG A 121 -0.77 17.57 11.20
C ARG A 121 -1.61 17.13 12.40
N VAL A 122 -2.77 16.54 12.17
CA VAL A 122 -3.72 16.13 13.22
C VAL A 122 -3.38 14.74 13.76
N TRP A 123 -2.77 13.85 12.95
CA TRP A 123 -2.38 12.49 13.37
C TRP A 123 -1.11 12.41 14.22
N GLY A 124 -0.42 13.53 14.46
CA GLY A 124 0.72 13.64 15.38
C GLY A 124 2.09 13.58 14.69
N MET A 125 3.16 13.65 15.49
CA MET A 125 4.56 13.74 15.07
C MET A 125 5.14 12.43 14.49
N GLY A 126 4.32 11.44 14.15
CA GLY A 126 4.77 10.12 13.69
C GLY A 126 5.43 9.24 14.76
N THR A 127 5.26 9.57 16.04
CA THR A 127 5.79 8.79 17.18
C THR A 127 4.92 7.59 17.55
N SER A 128 3.72 7.49 16.99
CA SER A 128 2.80 6.36 17.11
C SER A 128 2.33 5.95 15.71
N ALA A 129 2.30 4.65 15.47
CA ALA A 129 1.75 4.07 14.24
C ALA A 129 0.68 3.06 14.64
N SER A 130 -0.51 3.19 14.07
CA SER A 130 -1.51 2.12 14.10
C SER A 130 -1.22 1.23 12.89
N SER A 131 -0.50 0.13 13.14
CA SER A 131 -0.25 -0.90 12.14
C SER A 131 -1.13 -2.09 12.49
N ASP A 132 -2.12 -2.40 11.63
CA ASP A 132 -2.85 -3.67 11.66
C ASP A 132 -2.00 -4.83 11.11
N GLY A 133 -0.67 -4.73 11.29
CA GLY A 133 0.33 -5.72 10.94
C GLY A 133 0.30 -6.90 11.91
N GLN A 134 -0.36 -7.97 11.45
CA GLN A 134 -0.23 -9.37 11.84
C GLN A 134 0.91 -9.73 12.82
N PHE A 135 0.52 -10.49 13.84
CA PHE A 135 1.35 -11.23 14.79
C PHE A 135 2.70 -11.72 14.23
N PHE A 136 3.80 -11.24 14.79
CA PHE A 136 5.05 -12.00 14.77
C PHE A 136 4.84 -13.27 15.60
N SER A 137 4.95 -14.46 15.00
CA SER A 137 5.12 -15.67 15.78
C SER A 137 6.41 -15.54 16.57
N ARG A 138 6.29 -15.36 17.88
CA ARG A 138 7.43 -15.50 18.79
C ARG A 138 8.00 -16.89 18.53
N GLN A 139 9.28 -16.97 18.18
CA GLN A 139 10.02 -18.21 17.98
C GLN A 139 9.61 -19.24 19.04
N ARG A 140 9.03 -20.38 18.63
CA ARG A 140 9.05 -21.60 19.45
C ARG A 140 10.43 -22.22 19.31
N GLY A 141 11.40 -21.65 20.01
CA GLY A 141 12.53 -22.40 20.55
C GLY A 141 12.29 -22.50 22.07
N MET A 142 12.49 -23.61 22.77
CA MET A 142 13.15 -24.86 22.45
C MET A 142 12.45 -25.96 23.25
N ALA A 143 12.39 -27.15 22.67
CA ALA A 143 12.19 -28.37 23.43
C ALA A 143 13.36 -28.60 24.39
N LYS A 144 13.06 -28.92 25.65
CA LYS A 144 13.57 -30.08 26.43
C LYS A 144 13.44 -29.85 27.95
N PRO A 145 13.49 -30.92 28.75
CA PRO A 145 12.95 -32.27 28.57
C PRO A 145 11.64 -32.48 29.33
#